data_AF-A0AAD3X195-F1
#
_entry.id   AF-A0AAD3X195-F1
#
_cell.length_a   1.000
_cell.length_b   1.000
_cell.length_c   1.000
_cell.angle_alpha   90.00
_cell.angle_beta   90.00
_cell.angle_gamma   90.00
#
_symmetry.space_group_name_H-M   'P 1'
#
loop_
_entity.id
_entity.type
_entity.pdbx_description
1 polymer ?
#
loop_
_entity_poly.entity_id
_entity_poly.type
_entity_poly.pdbx_seq_one_letter_code
_entity_poly.pdbx_strand_id
1 'polypeptide(L)' 'MTFRAKYNGVCGNDCGDRIHEGDEVEYVENVLAHGHCQPSDEDDPEPRPVCTTCWTTIALNGACLC' A
#
# COMPACT_ATOMS: atom_id res chain seq x y z
N MET A 1 -9.25 11.14 4.53
CA MET A 1 -10.39 12.11 4.63
C MET A 1 -11.28 11.81 3.44
N THR A 2 -12.51 11.39 3.69
CA THR A 2 -13.40 10.89 2.64
C THR A 2 -14.31 11.98 2.05
N PHE A 3 -14.72 11.78 0.81
CA PHE A 3 -15.64 12.64 0.07
C PHE A 3 -16.49 11.81 -0.89
N ARG A 4 -17.55 12.41 -1.46
CA ARG A 4 -18.39 11.74 -2.45
C ARG A 4 -17.82 11.89 -3.86
N ALA A 5 -17.67 10.78 -4.56
CA ALA A 5 -17.27 10.75 -5.95
C ALA A 5 -18.28 11.52 -6.80
N LYS A 6 -17.79 12.45 -7.64
CA LYS A 6 -18.63 13.19 -8.59
C LYS A 6 -18.67 12.53 -9.97
N TYR A 7 -17.76 11.60 -10.24
CA TYR A 7 -17.59 10.96 -11.53
C TYR A 7 -17.29 9.48 -11.32
N ASN A 8 -17.67 8.66 -12.29
CA ASN A 8 -17.32 7.24 -12.30
C ASN A 8 -15.81 7.09 -12.47
N GLY A 9 -15.23 6.12 -11.77
CA GLY A 9 -13.81 5.83 -11.77
C GLY A 9 -13.52 4.35 -11.55
N VAL A 10 -12.23 4.03 -11.46
CA VAL A 10 -11.78 2.71 -11.04
C VAL A 10 -11.19 2.87 -9.65
N CYS A 11 -11.55 1.97 -8.73
CA CYS A 11 -10.90 1.95 -7.43
C CYS A 11 -9.41 1.65 -7.63
N GLY A 12 -8.55 2.53 -7.12
CA GLY A 12 -7.10 2.37 -7.17
C GLY A 12 -6.56 1.31 -6.21
N ASN A 13 -7.43 0.75 -5.35
CA ASN A 13 -7.11 -0.38 -4.50
C ASN A 13 -7.55 -1.71 -5.15
N ASP A 14 -7.02 -2.84 -4.70
CA ASP A 14 -7.24 -4.16 -5.31
C ASP A 14 -8.62 -4.79 -5.00
N CYS A 15 -9.67 -3.97 -4.85
CA CYS A 15 -11.02 -4.47 -4.60
C CYS A 15 -11.75 -4.93 -5.87
N GLY A 16 -11.22 -4.64 -7.07
CA GLY A 16 -11.78 -5.04 -8.35
C GLY A 16 -13.05 -4.30 -8.80
N ASP A 17 -13.66 -3.52 -7.91
CA ASP A 17 -14.90 -2.78 -8.18
C ASP A 17 -14.66 -1.37 -8.76
N ARG A 18 -15.67 -0.87 -9.47
CA ARG A 18 -15.69 0.49 -10.01
C ARG A 18 -16.27 1.46 -9.01
N ILE A 19 -15.71 2.66 -8.99
CA ILE A 19 -16.26 3.81 -8.26
C ILE A 19 -17.39 4.40 -9.11
N HIS A 20 -18.54 4.62 -8.49
CA HIS A 20 -19.69 5.29 -9.10
C HIS A 20 -19.89 6.68 -8.49
N GLU A 21 -20.61 7.54 -9.21
CA GLU A 21 -21.06 8.82 -8.65
C GLU A 21 -21.86 8.61 -7.35
N GLY A 22 -21.49 9.35 -6.30
CA GLY A 22 -22.10 9.28 -4.98
C GLY A 22 -21.39 8.35 -3.99
N ASP A 23 -20.51 7.46 -4.48
CA ASP A 23 -19.72 6.58 -3.61
C ASP A 23 -18.79 7.38 -2.70
N GLU A 24 -18.62 6.89 -1.48
CA GLU A 24 -17.65 7.46 -0.55
C GLU A 24 -16.25 7.00 -0.92
N VAL A 25 -15.38 7.95 -1.23
CA VAL A 25 -14.03 7.75 -1.74
C VAL A 25 -13.01 8.61 -0.99
N GLU A 26 -11.74 8.24 -1.07
CA GLU A 26 -10.64 9.08 -0.64
C GLU A 26 -9.42 8.94 -1.55
N TYR A 27 -8.47 9.85 -1.37
CA TYR A 27 -7.17 9.76 -2.02
C TYR A 27 -6.19 9.04 -1.10
N VAL A 28 -5.68 7.91 -1.55
CA VAL A 28 -4.61 7.12 -0.92
C VAL A 28 -3.44 7.14 -1.89
N GLU A 29 -2.26 7.62 -1.46
CA GLU A 29 -1.04 7.60 -2.29
C GLU A 29 -1.17 8.16 -3.73
N ASN A 30 -2.01 9.18 -3.91
CA ASN A 30 -2.37 9.80 -5.21
C ASN A 30 -3.31 8.98 -6.11
N VAL A 31 -3.83 7.84 -5.65
CA VAL A 31 -4.90 7.11 -6.33
C VAL A 31 -6.24 7.33 -5.62
N LEU A 32 -7.33 7.23 -6.38
CA LEU A 32 -8.69 7.35 -5.84
C LEU A 32 -9.19 5.95 -5.44
N ALA A 33 -9.52 5.74 -4.17
CA ALA A 33 -10.04 4.48 -3.65
C ALA A 33 -11.38 4.69 -2.96
N HIS A 34 -12.20 3.64 -2.83
CA HIS A 34 -13.36 3.71 -1.93
C HIS A 34 -12.90 3.99 -0.49
N GLY A 35 -13.68 4.73 0.30
CA GLY A 35 -13.31 5.11 1.66
C GLY A 35 -13.19 3.94 2.65
N HIS A 36 -13.64 2.74 2.26
CA HIS A 36 -13.48 1.50 3.01
C HIS A 36 -12.41 0.56 2.41
N CYS A 37 -11.79 0.94 1.30
CA CYS A 37 -10.71 0.21 0.67
C CYS A 37 -9.39 0.71 1.24
N GLN A 38 -8.88 0.04 2.26
CA GLN A 38 -7.56 0.31 2.80
C GLN A 38 -6.49 -0.26 1.86
N PRO A 39 -5.38 0.46 1.62
CA PRO A 39 -4.22 -0.13 0.96
C PRO A 39 -3.82 -1.36 1.78
N SER A 40 -3.59 -2.48 1.11
CA SER A 40 -2.97 -3.63 1.75
C SER A 40 -1.63 -3.15 2.30
N ASP A 41 -1.40 -3.22 3.61
CA ASP A 41 -0.07 -3.00 4.21
C ASP A 41 0.99 -4.01 3.73
N GLU A 42 0.64 -4.86 2.75
CA GLU A 42 1.44 -5.94 2.19
C GLU A 42 2.65 -5.44 1.37
N ASP A 43 2.71 -4.16 1.03
CA ASP A 43 3.85 -3.55 0.32
C ASP A 43 4.92 -2.95 1.23
N ASP A 44 4.76 -2.99 2.56
CA ASP A 44 5.89 -2.70 3.46
C ASP A 44 6.71 -3.99 3.61
N PRO A 45 7.87 -4.13 2.94
CA PRO A 45 8.66 -5.34 3.07
C PRO A 45 9.03 -5.50 4.54
N GLU A 46 8.73 -6.66 5.12
CA GLU A 46 9.12 -6.97 6.50
C GLU A 46 10.57 -6.53 6.74
N PRO A 47 10.87 -5.84 7.86
CA PRO A 47 12.21 -5.34 8.13
C PRO A 47 13.23 -6.45 7.95
N ARG A 48 14.06 -6.35 6.90
CA ARG A 48 15.07 -7.39 6.62
C ARG A 48 15.99 -7.51 7.85
N PRO A 49 16.31 -8.75 8.27
CA PRO A 49 17.12 -8.93 9.46
C PRO A 49 18.49 -8.25 9.30
N VAL A 50 18.94 -7.61 10.37
CA VAL A 50 20.22 -6.90 10.44
C VAL A 50 21.28 -7.78 11.10
N CYS A 51 22.50 -7.76 10.56
CA CYS A 51 23.62 -8.48 11.14
C CYS A 51 24.09 -7.76 12.41
N THR A 52 24.15 -8.43 13.57
CA THR A 52 24.59 -7.81 14.83
C THR A 52 26.10 -7.50 14.88
N THR A 53 26.87 -8.05 13.93
CA THR A 53 28.33 -7.86 13.85
C THR A 53 28.70 -6.57 13.13
N CYS A 54 28.03 -6.28 12.00
CA CYS A 54 28.37 -5.15 11.14
C CYS A 54 27.20 -4.19 10.88
N TRP A 55 26.02 -4.47 11.44
CA TRP A 55 24.82 -3.64 11.37
C TRP A 55 24.31 -3.39 9.94
N THR A 56 24.73 -4.21 8.98
CA THR A 56 24.23 -4.21 7.60
C THR A 56 23.08 -5.21 7.44
N THR A 57 22.25 -5.01 6.42
CA THR A 57 21.20 -5.96 6.06
C THR A 57 21.81 -7.32 5.71
N ILE A 58 21.20 -8.40 6.20
CA ILE A 58 21.61 -9.76 5.85
C ILE A 58 21.26 -10.04 4.37
N ALA A 59 22.20 -10.64 3.64
CA ALA A 59 22.01 -11.06 2.26
C ALA A 59 21.02 -12.23 2.15
N LEU A 60 20.46 -12.47 0.96
CA LEU A 60 19.49 -13.54 0.71
C LEU A 60 19.99 -14.95 1.06
N ASN A 61 21.31 -15.14 1.14
CA ASN A 61 21.96 -16.39 1.52
C ASN A 61 22.28 -16.49 3.03
N GLY A 62 21.80 -15.54 3.85
CA GLY A 62 22.06 -15.51 5.30
C GLY A 62 23.42 -14.93 5.71
N ALA A 63 24.24 -14.46 4.76
CA ALA A 63 25.54 -13.85 5.07
C ALA A 63 25.42 -12.36 5.42
N CYS A 64 26.29 -11.88 6.31
CA CYS A 64 26.46 -10.45 6.55
C CYS A 64 27.13 -9.78 5.34
N LEU A 65 26.68 -8.59 4.94
CA LEU A 65 27.18 -7.85 3.76
C LEU A 65 28.44 -7.01 4.06
N CYS A 66 29.33 -7.50 4.92
CA CYS A 66 30.57 -6.82 5.31
C CYS A 66 31.82 -7.60 4.86
#